data_AF-A0A0H3F8D7-F1
#
_entry.id   AF-A0A0H3F8D7-F1
#
_cell.length_a   1.000
_cell.length_b   1.000
_cell.length_c   1.000
_cell.angle_alpha   90.00
_cell.angle_beta   90.00
_cell.angle_gamma   90.00
#
_symmetry.space_group_name_H-M   'P 1'
#
loop_
_entity.id
_entity.type
_entity.pdbx_description
1 polymer ?
#
loop_
_entity_poly.entity_id
_entity_poly.type
_entity_poly.pdbx_seq_one_letter_code
_entity_poly.pdbx_strand_id
1 'polypeptide(L)'
;MRILIVLLLAALALAGLQTWRIGGLHDEADQAQRIIGTLSAGIDSRDNAIHRLNDDAVTRERQEQSLRTQLSRAGEQARVREYHIQRLLNENQEMRDWYGARLPDAISRMHARPAFASAADYLRWLSGGNELPDTGKLTGH
;
A
#
# COMPACT_ATOMS: atom_id res chain seq x y z
N MET A 1 98.44 -4.83 21.93
CA MET A 1 97.41 -4.50 22.94
C MET A 1 96.57 -3.27 22.57
N ARG A 2 97.15 -2.07 22.37
CA ARG A 2 96.38 -0.85 22.06
C ARG A 2 95.49 -0.93 20.81
N ILE A 3 96.01 -1.50 19.71
CA ILE A 3 95.26 -1.63 18.44
C ILE A 3 94.04 -2.56 18.58
N LEU A 4 94.18 -3.66 19.33
CA LEU A 4 93.07 -4.60 19.59
C LEU A 4 91.96 -3.93 20.40
N ILE A 5 92.31 -3.10 21.38
CA ILE A 5 91.34 -2.34 22.18
C ILE A 5 90.56 -1.37 21.28
N VAL A 6 91.25 -0.65 20.39
CA VAL A 6 90.60 0.29 19.46
C VAL A 6 89.65 -0.43 18.50
N LEU A 7 90.06 -1.57 17.94
CA LEU A 7 89.19 -2.37 17.06
C LEU A 7 87.96 -2.91 17.77
N LEU A 8 88.11 -3.35 19.02
CA LEU A 8 87.00 -3.85 19.83
C LEU A 8 86.01 -2.73 20.18
N LEU A 9 86.51 -1.54 20.52
CA LEU A 9 85.67 -0.36 20.75
C LEU A 9 84.94 0.09 19.47
N ALA A 10 85.61 0.05 18.32
CA ALA A 10 84.98 0.35 17.04
C ALA A 10 83.88 -0.66 16.68
N ALA A 11 84.11 -1.95 16.94
CA ALA A 11 83.10 -3.00 16.73
C ALA A 11 81.88 -2.81 17.64
N LEU A 12 82.09 -2.46 18.92
CA LEU A 12 81.00 -2.17 19.85
C LEU A 12 80.20 -0.92 19.44
N ALA A 13 80.87 0.13 18.97
CA ALA A 13 80.22 1.34 18.48
C ALA A 13 79.34 1.04 17.26
N LEU A 14 79.84 0.24 16.31
CA LEU A 14 79.08 -0.20 15.14
C LEU A 14 77.88 -1.07 15.52
N ALA A 15 78.06 -1.99 16.47
CA ALA A 15 76.98 -2.84 16.96
C ALA A 15 75.87 -2.02 17.64
N GLY A 16 76.23 -1.04 18.47
CA GLY A 16 75.26 -0.14 19.11
C GLY A 16 74.49 0.74 18.11
N LEU A 17 75.15 1.16 17.03
CA LEU A 17 74.50 1.94 15.98
C LEU A 17 73.53 1.09 15.14
N GLN A 18 73.89 -0.18 14.90
CA GLN A 18 73.00 -1.14 14.23
C GLN A 18 71.77 -1.48 15.08
N THR A 19 71.93 -1.72 16.38
CA THR A 19 70.78 -2.03 17.25
C THR A 19 69.82 -0.85 17.36
N TRP A 20 70.33 0.38 17.43
CA TRP A 20 69.49 1.57 17.42
C TRP A 20 68.70 1.72 16.10
N ARG A 21 69.35 1.51 14.95
CA ARG A 21 68.69 1.57 13.65
C ARG A 21 67.64 0.47 13.45
N ILE A 22 67.91 -0.75 13.91
CA ILE A 22 66.97 -1.87 13.82
C ILE A 22 65.77 -1.65 14.76
N GLY A 23 65.99 -1.07 15.95
CA GLY A 23 64.93 -0.72 16.88
C GLY A 23 63.93 0.26 16.26
N GLY A 24 64.41 1.35 15.63
CA GLY A 24 63.53 2.31 14.97
C GLY A 24 62.70 1.71 13.82
N LEU A 25 63.29 0.81 13.03
CA LEU A 25 62.55 0.10 11.97
C LEU A 25 61.48 -0.86 12.54
N HIS A 26 61.74 -1.49 13.69
CA HIS A 26 60.74 -2.33 14.37
C HIS A 26 59.58 -1.49 14.90
N ASP A 27 59.87 -0.35 15.53
CA ASP A 27 58.85 0.55 16.06
C ASP A 27 57.93 1.08 14.95
N GLU A 28 58.49 1.46 13.79
CA GLU A 28 57.72 1.87 12.62
C GLU A 28 56.84 0.73 12.06
N ALA A 29 57.37 -0.50 11.99
CA ALA A 29 56.61 -1.67 11.55
C ALA A 29 55.47 -2.01 12.52
N ASP A 30 55.72 -1.95 13.82
CA ASP A 30 54.71 -2.17 14.86
C ASP A 30 53.61 -1.09 14.81
N GLN A 31 53.99 0.17 14.56
CA GLN A 31 53.04 1.26 14.39
C GLN A 31 52.18 1.05 13.14
N ALA A 32 52.79 0.70 12.01
CA ALA A 32 52.07 0.40 10.78
C ALA A 32 51.09 -0.78 10.98
N GLN A 33 51.52 -1.84 11.66
CA GLN A 33 50.68 -3.00 11.95
C GLN A 33 49.47 -2.63 12.82
N ARG A 34 49.65 -1.76 13.83
CA ARG A 34 48.55 -1.24 14.66
C ARG A 34 47.56 -0.39 13.86
N ILE A 35 48.06 0.46 12.96
CA ILE A 35 47.22 1.29 12.08
C ILE A 35 46.41 0.40 11.15
N ILE A 36 47.03 -0.61 10.54
CA ILE A 36 46.35 -1.59 9.68
C ILE A 36 45.27 -2.31 10.48
N GLY A 37 45.58 -2.82 11.68
CA GLY A 37 44.59 -3.48 12.52
C GLY A 37 43.40 -2.59 12.89
N THR A 38 43.66 -1.31 13.19
CA THR A 38 42.61 -0.33 13.49
C THR A 38 41.75 -0.03 12.26
N LEU A 39 42.37 0.13 11.09
CA LEU A 39 41.66 0.39 9.85
C LEU A 39 40.82 -0.81 9.42
N SER A 40 41.35 -2.02 9.51
CA SER A 40 40.62 -3.26 9.23
C SER A 40 39.40 -3.39 10.14
N ALA A 41 39.55 -3.21 11.45
CA ALA A 41 38.41 -3.23 12.38
C ALA A 41 37.37 -2.15 12.06
N GLY A 42 37.83 -0.97 11.60
CA GLY A 42 36.97 0.11 11.13
C GLY A 42 36.20 -0.25 9.85
N ILE A 43 36.83 -0.94 8.90
CA ILE A 43 36.20 -1.45 7.68
C ILE A 43 35.16 -2.50 8.04
N ASP A 44 35.52 -3.50 8.85
CA ASP A 44 34.60 -4.56 9.28
C ASP A 44 33.36 -3.99 9.98
N SER A 45 33.55 -2.96 10.82
CA SER A 45 32.44 -2.27 11.48
C SER A 45 31.52 -1.57 10.49
N ARG A 46 32.08 -0.90 9.49
CA ARG A 46 31.32 -0.20 8.43
C ARG A 46 30.60 -1.17 7.52
N ASP A 47 31.24 -2.26 7.11
CA ASP A 47 30.62 -3.29 6.28
C ASP A 47 29.43 -3.93 7.00
N ASN A 48 29.56 -4.24 8.29
CA ASN A 48 28.44 -4.71 9.11
C ASN A 48 27.32 -3.66 9.25
N ALA A 49 27.63 -2.37 9.27
CA ALA A 49 26.62 -1.32 9.27
C ALA A 49 25.91 -1.21 7.91
N ILE A 50 26.65 -1.29 6.81
CA ILE A 50 26.13 -1.27 5.44
C ILE A 50 25.21 -2.47 5.20
N HIS A 51 25.61 -3.67 5.61
CA HIS A 51 24.78 -4.88 5.50
C HIS A 51 23.45 -4.71 6.24
N ARG A 52 23.47 -4.23 7.49
CA ARG A 52 22.25 -3.96 8.26
C ARG A 52 21.36 -2.91 7.60
N LEU A 53 21.95 -1.82 7.11
CA LEU A 53 21.19 -0.78 6.41
C LEU A 53 20.55 -1.29 5.12
N ASN A 54 21.24 -2.16 4.40
CA ASN A 54 20.72 -2.78 3.19
C ASN A 54 19.55 -3.74 3.50
N ASP A 55 19.69 -4.59 4.52
CA ASP A 55 18.62 -5.50 4.95
C ASP A 55 17.38 -4.74 5.44
N ASP A 56 17.59 -3.64 6.18
CA ASP A 56 16.53 -2.73 6.60
C ASP A 56 15.86 -2.06 5.40
N ALA A 57 16.63 -1.61 4.40
CA ALA A 57 16.09 -0.99 3.19
C ALA A 57 15.20 -1.95 2.41
N VAL A 58 15.66 -3.19 2.19
CA VAL A 58 14.87 -4.25 1.52
C VAL A 58 13.58 -4.55 2.31
N THR A 59 13.67 -4.61 3.63
CA THR A 59 12.51 -4.86 4.49
C THR A 59 11.51 -3.71 4.42
N ARG A 60 11.99 -2.46 4.48
CA ARG A 60 11.15 -1.27 4.36
C ARG A 60 10.47 -1.19 3.01
N GLU A 61 11.18 -1.49 1.91
CA GLU A 61 10.61 -1.50 0.58
C GLU A 61 9.43 -2.51 0.48
N ARG A 62 9.61 -3.73 1.01
CA ARG A 62 8.53 -4.73 1.07
C ARG A 62 7.33 -4.26 1.89
N GLN A 63 7.59 -3.63 3.04
CA GLN A 63 6.53 -3.07 3.90
C GLN A 63 5.78 -1.94 3.20
N GLU A 64 6.48 -1.03 2.52
CA GLU A 64 5.87 0.04 1.74
C GLU A 64 5.03 -0.50 0.58
N GLN A 65 5.53 -1.48 -0.16
CA GLN A 65 4.77 -2.13 -1.23
C GLN A 65 3.49 -2.79 -0.69
N SER A 66 3.58 -3.47 0.46
CA SER A 66 2.41 -4.04 1.14
C SER A 66 1.42 -2.96 1.56
N LEU A 67 1.90 -1.86 2.14
CA LEU A 67 1.06 -0.74 2.57
C LEU A 67 0.36 -0.07 1.38
N ARG A 68 1.07 0.18 0.27
CA ARG A 68 0.50 0.71 -0.97
C ARG A 68 -0.58 -0.19 -1.53
N THR A 69 -0.35 -1.51 -1.50
CA THR A 69 -1.36 -2.50 -1.91
C THR A 69 -2.60 -2.44 -1.04
N GLN A 70 -2.43 -2.34 0.29
CA GLN A 70 -3.54 -2.23 1.24
C GLN A 70 -4.33 -0.93 1.02
N LEU A 71 -3.65 0.20 0.84
CA LEU A 71 -4.28 1.48 0.52
C LEU A 71 -5.07 1.43 -0.79
N SER A 72 -4.51 0.82 -1.83
CA SER A 72 -5.21 0.65 -3.11
C SER A 72 -6.47 -0.21 -2.95
N ARG A 73 -6.40 -1.31 -2.20
CA ARG A 73 -7.57 -2.17 -1.93
C ARG A 73 -8.63 -1.45 -1.11
N ALA A 74 -8.22 -0.74 -0.06
CA ALA A 74 -9.13 0.05 0.76
C ALA A 74 -9.81 1.17 -0.06
N GLY A 75 -9.05 1.83 -0.94
CA GLY A 75 -9.57 2.82 -1.88
C GLY A 75 -10.61 2.23 -2.83
N GLU A 76 -10.33 1.07 -3.42
CA GLU A 76 -11.30 0.39 -4.29
C GLU A 76 -12.57 -0.01 -3.53
N GLN A 77 -12.43 -0.58 -2.34
CA GLN A 77 -13.57 -0.91 -1.48
C GLN A 77 -14.40 0.32 -1.12
N ALA A 78 -13.75 1.46 -0.83
CA ALA A 78 -14.44 2.71 -0.55
C ALA A 78 -15.23 3.21 -1.78
N ARG A 79 -14.65 3.12 -2.99
CA ARG A 79 -15.33 3.49 -4.24
C ARG A 79 -16.53 2.60 -4.53
N VAL A 80 -16.39 1.28 -4.34
CA VAL A 80 -17.50 0.34 -4.50
C VAL A 80 -18.63 0.64 -3.51
N ARG A 81 -18.29 0.93 -2.25
CA ARG A 81 -19.29 1.33 -1.24
C ARG A 81 -20.00 2.63 -1.63
N GLU A 82 -19.25 3.62 -2.09
CA GLU A 82 -19.83 4.90 -2.53
C GLU A 82 -20.79 4.70 -3.70
N TYR A 83 -20.38 3.96 -4.72
CA TYR A 83 -21.27 3.62 -5.84
C TYR A 83 -22.54 2.90 -5.39
N HIS A 84 -22.41 1.96 -4.45
CA HIS A 84 -23.56 1.25 -3.90
C HIS A 84 -24.51 2.19 -3.13
N ILE A 85 -23.97 3.10 -2.32
CA ILE A 85 -24.76 4.11 -1.60
C ILE A 85 -25.49 5.02 -2.59
N GLN A 86 -24.82 5.53 -3.62
CA GLN A 86 -25.43 6.39 -4.63
C GLN A 86 -26.55 5.66 -5.39
N ARG A 87 -26.32 4.41 -5.77
CA ARG A 87 -27.33 3.57 -6.41
C ARG A 87 -28.55 3.40 -5.50
N LEU A 88 -28.35 3.05 -4.23
CA LEU A 88 -29.45 2.92 -3.26
C LEU A 88 -30.20 4.23 -3.08
N LEU A 89 -29.51 5.36 -3.05
CA LEU A 89 -30.13 6.68 -2.93
C LEU A 89 -30.99 7.01 -4.16
N ASN A 90 -30.49 6.71 -5.35
CA ASN A 90 -31.22 6.91 -6.61
C ASN A 90 -32.45 5.98 -6.71
N GLU A 91 -32.29 4.69 -6.42
CA GLU A 91 -33.41 3.73 -6.39
C GLU A 91 -34.48 4.15 -5.35
N ASN A 92 -34.06 4.65 -4.18
CA ASN A 92 -35.01 5.16 -3.20
C ASN A 92 -35.72 6.42 -3.67
N GLN A 93 -35.03 7.32 -4.37
CA GLN A 93 -35.65 8.50 -4.98
C GLN A 93 -36.66 8.11 -6.06
N GLU A 94 -36.31 7.20 -6.96
CA GLU A 94 -37.21 6.68 -8.00
C GLU A 94 -38.48 6.06 -7.39
N MET A 95 -38.33 5.25 -6.33
CA MET A 95 -39.47 4.71 -5.60
C MET A 95 -40.35 5.81 -5.00
N ARG A 96 -39.75 6.82 -4.34
CA ARG A 96 -40.49 7.95 -3.77
C ARG A 96 -41.27 8.71 -4.83
N ASP A 97 -40.65 8.95 -5.99
CA ASP A 97 -41.27 9.65 -7.11
C ASP A 97 -42.42 8.84 -7.70
N TRP A 98 -42.27 7.51 -7.82
CA TRP A 98 -43.33 6.62 -8.28
C TRP A 98 -44.52 6.56 -7.30
N TYR A 99 -44.27 6.49 -5.98
CA TYR A 99 -45.32 6.55 -4.97
C TYR A 99 -46.03 7.91 -4.92
N GLY A 100 -45.31 9.01 -5.18
CA GLY A 100 -45.85 10.36 -5.21
C GLY A 100 -46.59 10.71 -6.51
N ALA A 101 -46.33 9.98 -7.61
CA ALA A 101 -46.98 10.20 -8.89
C ALA A 101 -48.46 9.82 -8.82
N ARG A 102 -49.32 10.64 -9.45
CA ARG A 102 -50.75 10.34 -9.56
C ARG A 102 -50.94 9.07 -10.40
N LEU A 103 -51.71 8.10 -9.89
CA LEU A 103 -51.99 6.88 -10.63
C LEU A 103 -52.62 7.23 -12.00
N PRO A 104 -52.15 6.59 -13.10
CA PRO A 104 -52.74 6.78 -14.41
C PRO A 104 -54.27 6.61 -14.38
N ASP A 105 -54.98 7.50 -15.08
CA ASP A 105 -56.45 7.54 -15.06
C ASP A 105 -57.11 6.21 -15.46
N ALA A 106 -56.43 5.38 -16.25
CA ALA A 106 -56.90 4.05 -16.62
C ALA A 106 -56.94 3.09 -15.40
N ILE A 107 -55.90 3.11 -14.56
CA ILE A 107 -55.80 2.30 -13.35
C ILE A 107 -56.76 2.85 -12.28
N SER A 108 -56.83 4.17 -12.13
CA SER A 108 -57.79 4.82 -11.23
C SER A 108 -59.25 4.47 -11.58
N ARG A 109 -59.59 4.39 -12.87
CA ARG A 109 -60.91 3.94 -13.34
C ARG A 109 -61.16 2.45 -13.12
N MET A 110 -60.12 1.60 -13.16
CA MET A 110 -60.26 0.18 -12.84
C MET A 110 -60.56 -0.05 -11.35
N HIS A 111 -59.97 0.75 -10.46
CA HIS A 111 -60.26 0.73 -9.03
C HIS A 111 -61.58 1.40 -8.66
N ALA A 112 -62.16 2.22 -9.54
CA ALA A 112 -63.48 2.80 -9.35
C ALA A 112 -64.55 1.70 -9.49
N ARG A 113 -64.83 1.01 -8.38
CA ARG A 113 -65.84 -0.04 -8.33
C ARG A 113 -67.24 0.57 -8.36
N PRO A 114 -68.09 0.22 -9.34
CA PRO A 114 -69.51 0.58 -9.30
C PRO A 114 -70.17 -0.06 -8.07
N ALA A 115 -71.10 0.65 -7.43
CA ALA A 115 -71.94 0.04 -6.41
C ALA A 115 -72.94 -0.92 -7.10
N PHE A 116 -72.87 -2.22 -6.78
CA PHE A 116 -73.78 -3.22 -7.32
C PHE A 116 -74.90 -3.49 -6.31
N ALA A 117 -76.15 -3.44 -6.76
CA ALA A 117 -77.32 -3.72 -5.91
C ALA A 117 -77.53 -5.22 -5.64
N SER A 118 -76.93 -6.11 -6.45
CA SER A 118 -77.02 -7.56 -6.30
C SER A 118 -75.78 -8.30 -6.84
N ALA A 119 -75.60 -9.56 -6.45
CA ALA A 119 -74.50 -10.39 -6.93
C ALA A 119 -74.60 -10.76 -8.43
N ALA A 120 -75.82 -10.84 -8.97
CA ALA A 120 -76.05 -11.08 -10.39
C ALA A 120 -75.58 -9.90 -11.26
N ASP A 121 -75.75 -8.67 -10.77
CA ASP A 121 -75.28 -7.46 -11.45
C ASP A 121 -73.75 -7.38 -11.51
N TYR A 122 -73.08 -7.86 -10.46
CA TYR A 122 -71.62 -7.96 -10.42
C TYR A 122 -71.09 -8.96 -11.46
N LEU A 123 -71.68 -10.17 -11.52
CA LEU A 123 -71.28 -11.20 -12.49
C LEU A 123 -71.49 -10.76 -13.93
N ARG A 124 -72.57 -10.02 -14.21
CA ARG A 124 -72.87 -9.44 -15.53
C ARG A 124 -71.87 -8.35 -15.94
N TRP A 125 -71.42 -7.52 -15.01
CA TRP A 125 -70.39 -6.51 -15.27
C TRP A 125 -69.03 -7.14 -15.59
N LEU A 126 -68.67 -8.23 -14.90
CA LEU A 126 -67.42 -8.96 -15.09
C LEU A 126 -67.38 -9.73 -16.42
N SER A 127 -68.50 -10.34 -16.82
CA SER A 127 -68.62 -11.09 -18.07
C SER A 127 -68.85 -10.23 -19.31
N GLY A 128 -69.28 -8.97 -19.12
CA GLY A 128 -69.56 -8.04 -20.21
C GLY A 128 -68.34 -7.48 -20.93
N GLY A 129 -67.11 -7.76 -20.46
CA GLY A 129 -65.88 -7.39 -21.16
C GLY A 129 -65.88 -5.92 -21.57
N ASN A 130 -66.12 -4.99 -20.63
CA ASN A 130 -65.99 -3.57 -20.91
C ASN A 130 -64.49 -3.27 -21.06
N GLU A 131 -63.95 -3.62 -22.25
CA GLU A 131 -62.55 -3.47 -22.63
C GLU A 131 -62.11 -2.07 -22.24
N LEU A 132 -61.16 -2.01 -21.29
CA LEU A 132 -60.40 -0.80 -21.06
C LEU A 132 -59.76 -0.42 -22.40
N PRO A 133 -59.90 0.83 -22.86
CA PRO A 133 -59.32 1.24 -24.13
C PRO A 133 -57.82 0.93 -24.14
N ASP A 134 -57.36 0.30 -25.23
CA ASP A 134 -55.96 -0.05 -25.47
C ASP A 134 -55.07 1.20 -25.29
N THR A 135 -54.30 1.24 -24.21
CA THR A 135 -53.32 2.30 -23.96
C THR A 135 -52.05 2.03 -24.76
N GLY A 136 -52.20 2.04 -26.08
CA GLY A 136 -51.17 1.68 -27.05
C GLY A 136 -51.02 2.69 -28.18
N LYS A 137 -50.96 4.00 -27.88
CA LYS A 137 -50.44 5.00 -28.83
C LYS A 137 -49.57 6.05 -28.14
N LEU A 138 -48.26 5.76 -28.09
CA LEU A 138 -47.24 6.79 -28.17
C LEU A 138 -47.17 7.25 -29.64
N THR A 139 -47.76 8.40 -29.94
CA THR A 139 -47.46 9.13 -31.17
C THR A 139 -47.08 10.56 -30.82
N GLY A 140 -45.78 10.84 -30.92
CA GLY A 140 -45.18 12.13 -31.32
C GLY A 140 -45.34 13.31 -30.35
N HIS A 141 -44.23 13.73 -29.74
CA HIS A 141 -43.42 14.86 -30.24
C HIS A 141 -42.01 14.79 -29.64
#